data_AF-A0A920HLP7-F1
#
_entry.id   AF-A0A920HLP7-F1
#
_cell.length_a   1.000
_cell.length_b   1.000
_cell.length_c   1.000
_cell.angle_alpha   90.00
_cell.angle_beta   90.00
_cell.angle_gamma   90.00
#
_symmetry.space_group_name_H-M   'P 1'
#
loop_
_entity.id
_entity.type
_entity.pdbx_description
1 polymer ?
#
loop_
_entity_poly.entity_id
_entity_poly.type
_entity_poly.pdbx_seq_one_letter_code
_entity_poly.pdbx_strand_id
1 'polypeptide(L)'
;MVTLKSSSPGIPEYSPLVFSVKLMTFNKADHDSDGGFINSEDIDGDGSPFGDDTDGDRLWNMYDTDDDNDGVLTINELDKNEDGNY
;
A
#
# COMPACT_ATOMS: atom_id res chain seq x y z
N MET A 1 -1.98 37.23 -21.83
CA MET A 1 -3.15 36.40 -22.21
C MET A 1 -2.75 34.95 -22.00
N VAL A 2 -3.27 34.29 -20.97
CA VAL A 2 -3.03 32.86 -20.72
C VAL A 2 -4.17 32.11 -21.37
N THR A 3 -3.87 31.09 -22.17
CA THR A 3 -4.87 30.23 -22.86
C THR A 3 -4.73 28.82 -22.30
N LEU A 4 -5.78 28.26 -21.70
CA LEU A 4 -5.80 26.88 -21.21
C LEU A 4 -6.54 26.02 -22.23
N LYS A 5 -5.84 25.37 -23.17
CA LYS A 5 -6.52 24.45 -24.09
C LYS A 5 -6.98 23.19 -23.36
N SER A 6 -8.27 22.87 -23.40
CA SER A 6 -8.77 21.57 -22.96
C SER A 6 -8.40 20.48 -23.98
N SER A 7 -7.78 19.40 -23.50
CA SER A 7 -7.40 18.24 -24.33
C SER A 7 -8.39 17.07 -24.23
N SER A 8 -9.53 17.24 -23.56
CA SER A 8 -10.54 16.19 -23.40
C SER A 8 -11.81 16.51 -24.20
N PRO A 9 -12.21 15.69 -25.19
CA PRO A 9 -13.47 15.87 -25.91
C PRO A 9 -14.65 15.92 -24.92
N GLY A 10 -15.39 17.02 -24.91
CA GLY A 10 -16.60 17.17 -24.09
C GLY A 10 -16.45 17.96 -22.79
N ILE A 11 -15.24 18.44 -22.44
CA ILE A 11 -15.04 19.36 -21.30
C ILE A 11 -14.51 20.71 -21.82
N PRO A 12 -15.37 21.73 -21.93
CA PRO A 12 -14.95 23.09 -22.26
C PRO A 12 -14.00 23.68 -21.20
N GLU A 13 -13.14 24.60 -21.62
CA GLU A 13 -12.32 25.41 -20.70
C GLU A 13 -13.22 26.10 -19.66
N TYR A 14 -12.75 26.23 -18.42
CA TYR A 14 -13.49 26.82 -17.30
C TYR A 14 -14.78 26.09 -16.89
N SER A 15 -14.99 24.84 -17.31
CA SER A 15 -16.15 24.05 -16.87
C SER A 15 -16.00 23.61 -15.40
N PRO A 16 -16.95 23.92 -14.50
CA PRO A 16 -16.94 23.37 -13.15
C PRO A 16 -17.20 21.86 -13.20
N LEU A 17 -16.36 21.09 -12.51
CA LEU A 17 -16.49 19.64 -12.38
C LEU A 17 -17.07 19.31 -11.01
N VAL A 18 -18.24 18.67 -10.99
CA VAL A 18 -18.94 18.28 -9.75
C VAL A 18 -19.23 16.79 -9.81
N PHE A 19 -18.83 16.06 -8.78
CA PHE A 19 -19.00 14.61 -8.68
C PHE A 19 -19.57 14.23 -7.31
N SER A 20 -20.27 13.10 -7.25
CA SER A 20 -20.62 12.42 -6.01
C SER A 20 -20.01 11.03 -6.04
N VAL A 21 -19.20 10.71 -5.03
CA VAL A 21 -18.51 9.44 -4.91
C VAL A 21 -19.06 8.70 -3.71
N LYS A 22 -19.41 7.43 -3.90
CA LYS A 22 -19.75 6.51 -2.81
C LYS A 22 -18.75 5.36 -2.84
N LEU A 23 -17.97 5.21 -1.77
CA LEU A 23 -17.10 4.06 -1.60
C LEU A 23 -17.97 2.83 -1.32
N MET A 24 -17.79 1.77 -2.12
CA MET A 24 -18.51 0.49 -1.94
C MET A 24 -17.64 -0.53 -1.21
N THR A 25 -16.42 -0.72 -1.69
CA THR A 25 -15.41 -1.61 -1.12
C THR A 25 -14.01 -1.09 -1.45
N PHE A 26 -13.00 -1.62 -0.77
CA PHE A 26 -11.59 -1.38 -1.04
C PHE A 26 -10.80 -2.66 -0.73
N ASN A 27 -9.64 -2.81 -1.37
CA ASN A 27 -8.65 -3.79 -0.96
C ASN A 27 -7.55 -3.04 -0.21
N LYS A 28 -7.00 -3.68 0.83
CA LYS A 28 -5.76 -3.20 1.44
C LYS A 28 -4.60 -3.48 0.49
N ALA A 29 -3.59 -2.61 0.54
CA ALA A 29 -2.38 -2.80 -0.23
C ALA A 29 -1.39 -3.67 0.55
N ASP A 30 -0.72 -4.53 -0.18
CA ASP A 30 0.30 -5.49 0.22
C ASP A 30 1.28 -5.47 -0.96
N HIS A 31 2.51 -5.00 -0.75
CA HIS A 31 3.42 -4.56 -1.83
C HIS A 31 4.45 -5.63 -2.21
N ASP A 32 4.90 -6.41 -1.24
CA ASP A 32 5.78 -7.57 -1.33
C ASP A 32 4.99 -8.89 -1.50
N SER A 33 3.67 -8.87 -1.28
CA SER A 33 2.78 -10.04 -1.35
C SER A 33 3.10 -11.10 -0.30
N ASP A 34 3.55 -10.67 0.88
CA ASP A 34 3.87 -11.56 1.98
C ASP A 34 2.74 -11.68 3.03
N GLY A 35 1.57 -11.06 2.77
CA GLY A 35 0.41 -11.09 3.65
C GLY A 35 0.40 -10.00 4.72
N GLY A 36 1.51 -9.28 4.91
CA GLY A 36 1.57 -8.00 5.61
C GLY A 36 0.90 -6.91 4.79
N PHE A 37 -0.07 -6.21 5.38
CA PHE A 37 -0.61 -5.03 4.70
C PHE A 37 0.31 -3.84 4.98
N ILE A 38 0.40 -2.88 4.07
CA ILE A 38 1.23 -1.67 4.26
C ILE A 38 1.03 -1.01 5.65
N ASN A 39 -0.17 -1.08 6.22
CA ASN A 39 -0.46 -0.50 7.53
C ASN A 39 -0.05 -1.37 8.75
N SER A 40 0.32 -2.64 8.57
CA SER A 40 0.96 -3.48 9.59
C SER A 40 2.47 -3.31 9.61
N GLU A 41 3.06 -2.80 8.53
CA GLU A 41 4.50 -2.57 8.37
C GLU A 41 5.01 -1.27 9.00
N ASP A 42 4.16 -0.58 9.77
CA ASP A 42 4.53 0.53 10.65
C ASP A 42 4.83 -0.04 12.05
N ILE A 43 6.04 -0.60 12.19
CA ILE A 43 6.54 -1.28 13.38
C ILE A 43 6.87 -0.27 14.49
N ASP A 44 7.36 0.91 14.13
CA ASP A 44 7.77 1.93 15.09
C ASP A 44 6.61 2.87 15.54
N GLY A 45 5.49 2.86 14.81
CA GLY A 45 4.26 3.57 15.13
C GLY A 45 4.30 5.06 14.81
N ASP A 46 5.20 5.51 13.93
CA ASP A 46 5.30 6.91 13.50
C ASP A 46 4.23 7.32 12.46
N GLY A 47 3.43 6.35 11.99
CA GLY A 47 2.38 6.55 10.99
C GLY A 47 2.86 6.44 9.55
N SER A 48 4.07 5.93 9.33
CA SER A 48 4.72 5.77 8.03
C SER A 48 5.31 4.36 7.89
N PRO A 49 4.89 3.56 6.90
CA PRO A 49 5.48 2.23 6.62
C PRO A 49 6.85 2.32 5.92
N PHE A 50 7.46 3.51 5.94
CA PHE A 50 8.71 3.80 5.25
C PHE A 50 9.80 3.97 6.28
N GLY A 51 10.89 3.21 6.16
CA GLY A 51 12.03 3.31 7.06
C GLY A 51 12.15 2.16 8.05
N ASP A 52 11.09 1.36 8.20
CA ASP A 52 11.07 0.19 9.08
C ASP A 52 11.74 -1.00 8.39
N ASP A 53 12.79 -1.50 9.02
CA ASP A 53 13.73 -2.52 8.53
C ASP A 53 14.07 -3.41 9.73
N THR A 54 13.35 -4.52 9.86
CA THR A 54 13.32 -5.34 11.08
C THR A 54 14.56 -6.22 11.24
N ASP A 55 15.13 -6.73 10.14
CA ASP A 55 16.35 -7.55 10.13
C ASP A 55 17.64 -6.73 9.90
N GLY A 56 17.53 -5.48 9.45
CA GLY A 56 18.63 -4.56 9.21
C GLY A 56 19.35 -4.78 7.88
N ASP A 57 18.74 -5.44 6.90
CA ASP A 57 19.35 -5.74 5.60
C ASP A 57 19.29 -4.58 4.59
N ARG A 58 18.59 -3.49 4.96
CA ARG A 58 18.34 -2.26 4.20
C ARG A 58 17.22 -2.35 3.18
N LEU A 59 16.39 -3.37 3.26
CA LEU A 59 15.07 -3.42 2.68
C LEU A 59 14.07 -2.95 3.74
N TRP A 60 13.04 -2.22 3.32
CA TRP A 60 11.96 -1.89 4.25
C TRP A 60 11.01 -3.07 4.28
N ASN A 61 10.38 -3.36 5.42
CA ASN A 61 9.45 -4.49 5.55
C ASN A 61 8.43 -4.55 4.40
N MET A 62 7.83 -3.40 4.02
CA MET A 62 6.89 -3.27 2.89
C MET A 62 7.46 -3.62 1.48
N TYR A 63 8.74 -3.96 1.40
CA TYR A 63 9.42 -4.42 0.20
C TYR A 63 10.26 -5.69 0.43
N ASP A 64 10.23 -6.25 1.64
CA ASP A 64 10.88 -7.48 2.04
C ASP A 64 9.82 -8.58 2.18
N THR A 65 10.20 -9.84 2.02
CA THR A 65 9.29 -10.99 2.14
C THR A 65 9.63 -11.90 3.30
N ASP A 66 10.72 -11.59 4.03
CA ASP A 66 11.27 -12.30 5.18
C ASP A 66 11.80 -11.26 6.16
N ASP A 67 10.89 -10.52 6.80
CA ASP A 67 11.19 -9.30 7.59
C ASP A 67 12.16 -9.52 8.75
N ASP A 68 12.31 -10.76 9.24
CA ASP A 68 13.24 -11.09 10.32
C ASP A 68 14.42 -11.99 9.88
N ASN A 69 14.44 -12.38 8.59
CA ASN A 69 15.51 -13.11 7.91
C ASN A 69 15.90 -14.40 8.63
N ASP A 70 14.90 -15.08 9.19
CA ASP A 70 15.05 -16.37 9.83
C ASP A 70 15.01 -17.54 8.81
N GLY A 71 14.67 -17.23 7.55
CA GLY A 71 14.55 -18.16 6.43
C GLY A 71 13.14 -18.69 6.20
N VAL A 72 12.14 -18.18 6.94
CA VAL A 72 10.72 -18.45 6.76
C VAL A 72 10.02 -17.17 6.29
N LEU A 73 9.48 -17.20 5.07
CA LEU A 73 8.74 -16.04 4.53
C LEU A 73 7.62 -15.58 5.48
N THR A 74 7.44 -14.26 5.62
CA THR A 74 6.42 -13.62 6.47
C THR A 74 5.03 -14.23 6.26
N ILE A 75 4.68 -14.57 5.02
CA ILE A 75 3.39 -15.21 4.68
C ILE A 75 3.14 -16.54 5.38
N ASN A 76 4.20 -17.30 5.67
CA ASN A 76 4.12 -18.56 6.39
C ASN A 76 4.16 -18.37 7.91
N GLU A 77 4.51 -17.17 8.37
CA GLU A 77 4.50 -16.80 9.78
C GLU A 77 3.17 -16.19 10.22
N LEU A 78 2.45 -15.54 9.32
CA LEU A 78 1.14 -14.95 9.62
C LEU A 78 0.05 -16.03 9.83
N ASP A 79 0.21 -17.21 9.23
CA ASP A 79 -0.67 -18.38 9.40
C ASP A 79 0.02 -19.49 10.21
N LYS A 80 0.48 -19.19 11.43
CA LYS A 80 1.18 -20.19 12.28
C LYS A 80 0.35 -21.44 12.58
N ASN A 81 -0.97 -21.39 12.39
CA ASN A 81 -1.90 -22.49 12.60
C ASN A 81 -2.35 -23.19 11.29
N GLU A 82 -1.83 -22.80 10.14
CA GLU A 82 -2.10 -23.35 8.80
C GLU A 82 -3.61 -23.48 8.49
N ASP A 83 -4.43 -22.55 8.99
CA ASP A 83 -5.89 -22.61 8.84
C ASP A 83 -6.42 -21.78 7.66
N GLY A 84 -5.53 -21.05 6.99
CA GLY A 84 -5.84 -20.22 5.82
C GLY A 84 -6.62 -18.94 6.16
N ASN A 85 -6.71 -18.54 7.42
CA ASN A 85 -7.21 -17.23 7.85
C ASN A 85 -6.06 -16.32 8.24
N TYR A 86 -5.83 -15.31 7.40
CA TYR A 86 -4.89 -14.21 7.61
C TYR A 86 -5.63 -12.96 8.11
#